data_AF-A0A6G2ILL2-F1
#
_entry.id   AF-A0A6G2ILL2-F1
#
_cell.length_a   1.000
_cell.length_b   1.000
_cell.length_c   1.000
_cell.angle_alpha   90.00
_cell.angle_beta   90.00
_cell.angle_gamma   90.00
#
_symmetry.space_group_name_H-M   'P 1'
#
loop_
_entity.id
_entity.type
_entity.pdbx_description
1 polymer ?
#
loop_
_entity_poly.entity_id
_entity_poly.type
_entity_poly.pdbx_seq_one_letter_code
_entity_poly.pdbx_strand_id
1 'polypeptide(L)'
;RISMRPGPVTSRRATSRKRGRCACGGGWREALGRSRGGLTSKIHLLADDRARPLTWQTSPGQRGDSPMFVPVLDGLRIRRRGPGRPRSRPDRVRGDKAYSSRGNRAYLWRRGIKATIAQPDDQRAGRRRKGRAGGRPPAFDKVQYRRRSAVERCVSKWKQYRAVASRYDKRDYIFNGTLAVAAIVIWLRDIVEEPSETT
;
A
#
# COMPACT_ATOMS: atom_id res chain seq x y z
N ARG A 1 5.99 8.74 -2.15
CA ARG A 1 6.78 8.78 -0.89
C ARG A 1 7.86 9.86 -1.07
N ILE A 2 7.96 10.87 -0.20
CA ILE A 2 9.05 11.85 -0.23
C ILE A 2 9.76 11.78 1.13
N SER A 3 11.10 11.69 1.12
CA SER A 3 11.95 11.89 2.30
C SER A 3 13.30 12.47 1.89
N MET A 4 13.72 13.57 2.49
CA MET A 4 15.10 14.08 2.49
C MET A 4 15.83 13.66 3.79
N ARG A 5 17.14 13.47 3.72
CA ARG A 5 18.07 13.12 4.82
C ARG A 5 18.91 14.35 5.23
N PRO A 6 19.45 14.41 6.46
CA PRO A 6 20.89 14.07 6.64
C PRO A 6 21.27 13.42 8.01
N GLY A 7 22.48 12.82 8.04
CA GLY A 7 23.40 12.75 9.21
C GLY A 7 23.23 11.63 10.28
N PRO A 8 24.30 10.90 10.69
CA PRO A 8 24.22 9.78 11.63
C PRO A 8 24.53 10.17 13.09
N VAL A 9 23.93 9.46 14.05
CA VAL A 9 24.44 9.30 15.42
C VAL A 9 24.25 7.84 15.86
N THR A 10 25.32 7.28 16.40
CA THR A 10 25.49 5.93 16.95
C THR A 10 24.86 5.79 18.34
N SER A 11 24.24 4.65 18.64
CA SER A 11 24.42 3.91 19.91
C SER A 11 23.63 2.58 19.90
N ARG A 12 23.87 1.76 20.93
CA ARG A 12 23.99 0.30 20.93
C ARG A 12 22.68 -0.49 20.97
N ARG A 13 22.81 -1.79 20.66
CA ARG A 13 21.78 -2.84 20.63
C ARG A 13 21.06 -3.02 21.98
N ALA A 14 19.76 -3.31 21.90
CA ALA A 14 19.09 -4.24 22.81
C ALA A 14 18.02 -5.02 22.02
N THR A 15 18.20 -6.33 21.95
CA THR A 15 17.25 -7.28 21.33
C THR A 15 16.13 -7.61 22.31
N SER A 16 14.87 -7.32 21.97
CA SER A 16 13.73 -8.00 22.60
C SER A 16 12.78 -8.55 21.52
N ARG A 17 12.64 -9.87 21.51
CA ARG A 17 11.58 -10.58 20.77
C ARG A 17 10.26 -10.27 21.47
N LYS A 18 9.41 -9.43 20.88
CA LYS A 18 7.99 -9.36 21.25
C LYS A 18 7.14 -10.14 20.23
N ARG A 19 6.73 -11.34 20.62
CA ARG A 19 5.51 -11.97 20.11
C ARG A 19 4.35 -11.05 20.48
N GLY A 20 3.63 -10.52 19.50
CA GLY A 20 2.54 -9.57 19.70
C GLY A 20 1.36 -9.91 18.81
N ARG A 21 0.31 -10.42 19.46
CA ARG A 21 -0.99 -10.85 18.95
C ARG A 21 -1.54 -9.94 17.83
N CYS A 22 -2.10 -10.58 16.80
CA CYS A 22 -3.06 -9.96 15.89
C CYS A 22 -4.33 -9.64 16.67
N ALA A 23 -4.54 -8.37 17.02
CA ALA A 23 -5.85 -7.89 17.44
C ALA A 23 -6.58 -7.34 16.21
N CYS A 24 -7.49 -8.15 15.67
CA CYS A 24 -8.65 -7.67 14.93
C CYS A 24 -9.69 -7.23 15.97
N GLY A 25 -9.83 -5.93 16.18
CA GLY A 25 -10.75 -5.36 17.17
C GLY A 25 -10.47 -3.87 17.35
N GLY A 26 -11.50 -3.04 17.22
CA GLY A 26 -11.41 -1.58 17.12
C GLY A 26 -10.51 -0.90 18.15
N GLY A 27 -9.64 0.02 17.67
CA GLY A 27 -8.71 0.71 18.57
C GLY A 27 -7.75 1.68 17.89
N TRP A 28 -8.18 2.44 16.89
CA TRP A 28 -7.48 3.65 16.39
C TRP A 28 -8.52 4.66 15.88
N ARG A 29 -9.40 5.17 16.75
CA ARG A 29 -10.57 5.99 16.34
C ARG A 29 -10.21 7.19 15.44
N GLU A 30 -8.98 7.68 15.51
CA GLU A 30 -8.52 8.89 14.82
C GLU A 30 -7.51 8.63 13.71
N ALA A 31 -6.83 7.46 13.71
CA ALA A 31 -5.71 7.12 12.83
C ALA A 31 -4.64 8.22 12.67
N LEU A 32 -4.53 9.11 13.66
CA LEU A 32 -3.51 10.15 13.74
C LEU A 32 -2.36 9.66 14.61
N GLY A 33 -1.15 10.14 14.31
CA GLY A 33 -0.06 9.98 15.24
C GLY A 33 1.14 10.87 14.95
N ARG A 34 2.04 10.95 15.92
CA ARG A 34 3.17 11.88 15.90
C ARG A 34 4.24 11.41 14.93
N SER A 35 4.55 12.27 13.96
CA SER A 35 5.66 12.11 13.04
C SER A 35 6.61 13.30 13.16
N ARG A 36 7.76 13.25 12.49
CA ARG A 36 8.73 14.37 12.48
C ARG A 36 8.15 15.70 11.98
N GLY A 37 7.10 15.66 11.17
CA GLY A 37 6.40 16.86 10.66
C GLY A 37 5.09 17.18 11.39
N GLY A 38 4.89 16.69 12.62
CA GLY A 38 3.66 16.88 13.38
C GLY A 38 2.70 15.68 13.32
N LEU A 39 1.43 15.92 13.67
CA LEU A 39 0.39 14.89 13.67
C LEU A 39 -0.02 14.56 12.24
N THR A 40 0.30 13.34 11.80
CA THR A 40 0.01 12.89 10.43
C THR A 40 -0.65 11.53 10.41
N SER A 41 -1.28 11.24 9.27
CA SER A 41 -1.87 9.95 8.94
C SER A 41 -1.30 9.47 7.60
N LYS A 42 -1.30 8.15 7.40
CA LYS A 42 -0.94 7.50 6.14
C LYS A 42 -2.16 6.83 5.56
N ILE A 43 -2.30 6.95 4.25
CA ILE A 43 -3.28 6.22 3.45
C ILE A 43 -2.53 5.12 2.70
N HIS A 44 -2.94 3.88 2.93
CA HIS A 44 -2.48 2.69 2.21
C HIS A 44 -3.61 2.28 1.28
N LEU A 45 -3.36 2.18 -0.02
CA LEU A 45 -4.41 1.92 -1.00
C LEU A 45 -4.00 0.93 -2.08
N LEU A 46 -5.00 0.26 -2.66
CA LEU A 46 -4.88 -0.42 -3.94
C LEU A 46 -5.57 0.43 -5.00
N ALA A 47 -4.91 0.56 -6.14
CA ALA A 47 -5.47 1.18 -7.33
C ALA A 47 -5.42 0.19 -8.50
N ASP A 48 -6.33 0.37 -9.45
CA ASP A 48 -6.28 -0.31 -10.73
C ASP A 48 -5.33 0.40 -11.72
N ASP A 49 -5.22 -0.12 -12.94
CA ASP A 49 -4.33 0.43 -13.98
C ASP A 49 -4.79 1.83 -14.48
N ARG A 50 -6.07 2.18 -14.28
CA ARG A 50 -6.66 3.51 -14.59
C ARG A 50 -6.48 4.52 -13.45
N ALA A 51 -5.76 4.14 -12.39
CA ALA A 51 -5.57 4.97 -11.20
C ALA A 51 -6.87 5.24 -10.42
N ARG A 52 -7.78 4.26 -10.39
CA ARG A 52 -9.00 4.27 -9.60
C ARG A 52 -8.79 3.52 -8.28
N PRO A 53 -9.23 4.08 -7.14
CA PRO A 53 -9.09 3.43 -5.84
C PRO A 53 -10.01 2.22 -5.73
N LEU A 54 -9.47 1.08 -5.31
CA LEU A 54 -10.23 -0.17 -5.10
C LEU A 54 -10.53 -0.42 -3.62
N THR A 55 -9.52 -0.24 -2.76
CA THR A 55 -9.64 -0.42 -1.32
C THR A 55 -8.52 0.35 -0.64
N TRP A 56 -8.76 0.85 0.57
CA TRP A 56 -7.79 1.62 1.33
C TRP A 56 -7.93 1.39 2.82
N GLN A 57 -6.85 1.70 3.53
CA GLN A 57 -6.81 1.76 4.98
C GLN A 57 -5.96 2.92 5.43
N THR A 58 -6.36 3.52 6.54
CA THR A 58 -5.65 4.59 7.19
C THR A 58 -4.85 4.06 8.38
N SER A 59 -3.74 4.72 8.68
CA SER A 59 -2.94 4.40 9.85
C SER A 59 -2.24 5.64 10.40
N PRO A 60 -1.92 5.67 11.70
CA PRO A 60 -1.09 6.72 12.29
C PRO A 60 0.25 6.92 11.54
N GLY A 61 0.71 8.17 11.42
CA GLY A 61 1.88 8.54 10.61
C GLY A 61 3.21 7.86 10.98
N GLN A 62 3.40 7.52 12.26
CA GLN A 62 4.56 6.77 12.78
C GLN A 62 4.55 5.29 12.40
N ARG A 63 3.40 4.74 11.99
CA ARG A 63 3.28 3.31 11.68
C ARG A 63 4.06 2.98 10.42
N GLY A 64 4.75 1.85 10.42
CA GLY A 64 5.44 1.34 9.24
C GLY A 64 4.45 0.92 8.15
N ASP A 65 4.90 0.96 6.89
CA ASP A 65 4.03 0.68 5.74
C ASP A 65 3.82 -0.84 5.55
N SER A 66 4.85 -1.65 5.75
CA SER A 66 4.80 -3.10 5.49
C SER A 66 3.66 -3.85 6.20
N PRO A 67 3.32 -3.58 7.47
CA PRO A 67 2.21 -4.26 8.16
C PRO A 67 0.82 -3.98 7.58
N MET A 68 0.64 -2.86 6.86
CA MET A 68 -0.65 -2.48 6.29
C MET A 68 -0.93 -3.14 4.93
N PHE A 69 0.07 -3.80 4.36
CA PHE A 69 -0.04 -4.47 3.06
C PHE A 69 -1.10 -5.58 3.04
N VAL A 70 -1.06 -6.47 4.02
CA VAL A 70 -1.98 -7.61 4.12
C VAL A 70 -3.42 -7.13 4.40
N PRO A 71 -3.66 -6.27 5.40
CA PRO A 71 -4.98 -5.70 5.63
C PRO A 71 -5.59 -5.09 4.35
N VAL A 72 -4.83 -4.26 3.64
CA VAL A 72 -5.30 -3.58 2.42
C VAL A 72 -5.66 -4.58 1.33
N LEU A 73 -4.88 -5.66 1.16
CA LEU A 73 -5.20 -6.72 0.19
C LEU A 73 -6.40 -7.59 0.59
N ASP A 74 -6.61 -7.82 1.89
CA ASP A 74 -7.74 -8.62 2.38
C ASP A 74 -9.09 -7.89 2.23
N GLY A 75 -9.04 -6.55 2.23
CA GLY A 75 -10.19 -5.68 1.96
C GLY A 75 -10.67 -5.67 0.50
N LEU A 76 -9.90 -6.23 -0.43
CA LEU A 76 -10.28 -6.25 -1.84
C LEU A 76 -11.50 -7.16 -2.08
N ARG A 77 -12.60 -6.57 -2.54
CA ARG A 77 -13.81 -7.28 -2.97
C ARG A 77 -14.34 -6.64 -4.26
N ILE A 78 -14.11 -7.28 -5.39
CA ILE A 78 -14.64 -6.84 -6.70
C ILE A 78 -15.85 -7.68 -7.04
N ARG A 79 -17.03 -7.05 -7.13
CA ARG A 79 -18.27 -7.73 -7.52
C ARG A 79 -18.16 -8.22 -8.97
N ARG A 80 -18.63 -9.44 -9.22
CA ARG A 80 -18.66 -10.03 -10.56
C ARG A 80 -19.97 -9.63 -11.25
N ARG A 81 -19.94 -9.52 -12.58
CA ARG A 81 -21.16 -9.52 -13.39
C ARG A 81 -21.61 -10.99 -13.47
N GLY A 82 -22.66 -11.36 -12.74
CA GLY A 82 -23.17 -12.73 -12.64
C GLY A 82 -23.04 -13.35 -11.24
N PRO A 83 -23.59 -14.57 -11.05
CA PRO A 83 -23.58 -15.26 -9.75
C PRO A 83 -22.16 -15.66 -9.31
N GLY A 84 -21.97 -15.73 -7.99
CA GLY A 84 -20.74 -16.23 -7.36
C GLY A 84 -20.01 -15.22 -6.47
N ARG A 85 -18.96 -15.70 -5.79
CA ARG A 85 -18.21 -14.94 -4.79
C ARG A 85 -17.46 -13.75 -5.42
N PRO A 86 -17.46 -12.56 -4.78
CA PRO A 86 -16.64 -11.43 -5.23
C PRO A 86 -15.18 -11.82 -5.40
N ARG A 87 -14.56 -11.32 -6.47
CA ARG A 87 -13.13 -11.52 -6.72
C ARG A 87 -12.33 -10.78 -5.65
N SER A 88 -11.61 -11.55 -4.84
CA SER A 88 -10.76 -11.04 -3.75
C SER A 88 -9.27 -11.24 -3.98
N ARG A 89 -8.89 -11.71 -5.17
CA ARG A 89 -7.51 -12.05 -5.53
C ARG A 89 -7.14 -11.33 -6.83
N PRO A 90 -6.18 -10.39 -6.80
CA PRO A 90 -5.61 -9.83 -8.01
C PRO A 90 -4.66 -10.83 -8.67
N ASP A 91 -4.50 -10.75 -9.99
CA ASP A 91 -3.53 -11.61 -10.70
C ASP A 91 -2.10 -11.19 -10.41
N ARG A 92 -1.89 -9.88 -10.26
CA ARG A 92 -0.58 -9.28 -9.99
C ARG A 92 -0.70 -8.08 -9.06
N VAL A 93 0.20 -8.00 -8.09
CA VAL A 93 0.39 -6.83 -7.23
C VAL A 93 1.69 -6.14 -7.61
N ARG A 94 1.60 -4.84 -7.89
CA ARG A 94 2.74 -3.95 -8.14
C ARG A 94 2.87 -3.02 -6.95
N GLY A 95 4.04 -2.97 -6.32
CA GLY A 95 4.20 -2.26 -5.06
C GLY A 95 5.57 -1.63 -4.87
N ASP A 96 5.62 -0.66 -3.95
CA ASP A 96 6.86 -0.03 -3.51
C ASP A 96 7.82 -1.08 -2.93
N LYS A 97 9.12 -0.83 -3.15
CA LYS A 97 10.27 -1.51 -2.53
C LYS A 97 10.13 -1.68 -1.00
N ALA A 98 9.43 -0.77 -0.33
CA ALA A 98 9.08 -0.84 1.10
C ALA A 98 8.28 -2.10 1.48
N TYR A 99 7.50 -2.66 0.55
CA TYR A 99 6.67 -3.85 0.75
C TYR A 99 7.40 -5.16 0.44
N SER A 100 8.71 -5.12 0.22
CA SER A 100 9.55 -6.27 -0.14
C SER A 100 9.79 -7.29 0.99
N SER A 101 9.15 -7.12 2.15
CA SER A 101 9.38 -7.97 3.32
C SER A 101 9.08 -9.45 3.01
N ARG A 102 9.80 -10.35 3.71
CA ARG A 102 9.62 -11.80 3.54
C ARG A 102 8.20 -12.25 3.87
N GLY A 103 7.58 -11.66 4.91
CA GLY A 103 6.21 -11.94 5.30
C GLY A 103 5.21 -11.58 4.20
N ASN A 104 5.34 -10.39 3.60
CA ASN A 104 4.46 -9.97 2.50
C ASN A 104 4.63 -10.85 1.25
N ARG A 105 5.87 -11.24 0.92
CA ARG A 105 6.10 -12.17 -0.20
C ARG A 105 5.55 -13.56 0.06
N ALA A 106 5.72 -14.10 1.28
CA ALA A 106 5.14 -15.38 1.66
C ALA A 106 3.61 -15.35 1.60
N TYR A 107 2.99 -14.26 2.03
CA TYR A 107 1.54 -14.05 1.91
C TYR A 107 1.08 -14.07 0.44
N LEU A 108 1.75 -13.32 -0.44
CA LEU A 108 1.41 -13.29 -1.87
C LEU A 108 1.58 -14.67 -2.52
N TRP A 109 2.66 -15.37 -2.18
CA TRP A 109 2.94 -16.71 -2.70
C TRP A 109 1.89 -17.73 -2.28
N ARG A 110 1.52 -17.77 -0.99
CA ARG A 110 0.45 -18.64 -0.47
C ARG A 110 -0.90 -18.37 -1.14
N ARG A 111 -1.17 -17.11 -1.50
CA ARG A 111 -2.40 -16.74 -2.23
C ARG A 111 -2.27 -16.93 -3.76
N GLY A 112 -1.12 -17.35 -4.28
CA GLY A 112 -0.88 -17.49 -5.72
C GLY A 112 -0.96 -16.18 -6.50
N ILE A 113 -0.58 -15.06 -5.89
CA ILE A 113 -0.60 -13.72 -6.48
C ILE A 113 0.80 -13.39 -7.02
N LYS A 114 0.90 -12.98 -8.28
CA LYS A 114 2.20 -12.57 -8.87
C LYS A 114 2.63 -11.24 -8.25
N ALA A 115 3.89 -11.11 -7.82
CA ALA A 115 4.39 -9.93 -7.13
C ALA A 115 5.48 -9.21 -7.93
N THR A 116 5.20 -7.99 -8.40
CA THR A 116 6.21 -7.09 -8.98
C THR A 116 6.58 -6.02 -7.95
N ILE A 117 7.49 -6.38 -7.04
CA ILE A 117 8.00 -5.52 -5.97
C ILE A 117 9.53 -5.49 -6.07
N ALA A 118 10.12 -4.30 -6.15
CA ALA A 118 11.56 -4.14 -6.18
C ALA A 118 12.19 -4.57 -4.85
N GLN A 119 13.39 -5.15 -4.89
CA GLN A 119 14.13 -5.51 -3.67
C GLN A 119 15.03 -4.35 -3.21
N PRO A 120 15.11 -4.06 -1.89
CA PRO A 120 16.16 -3.26 -1.25
C PRO A 120 17.58 -3.66 -1.64
N ASP A 121 18.44 -2.67 -1.84
CA ASP A 121 19.86 -2.89 -2.11
C ASP A 121 20.51 -3.65 -0.97
N ASP A 122 20.18 -3.28 0.27
CA ASP A 122 20.65 -3.97 1.49
C ASP A 122 20.17 -5.43 1.53
N GLN A 123 18.95 -5.70 1.08
CA GLN A 123 18.44 -7.07 1.00
C GLN A 123 19.11 -7.86 -0.12
N ARG A 124 19.44 -7.22 -1.25
CA ARG A 124 20.24 -7.84 -2.32
C ARG A 124 21.65 -8.15 -1.82
N ALA A 125 22.32 -7.20 -1.19
CA ALA A 125 23.66 -7.36 -0.65
C ALA A 125 23.70 -8.43 0.46
N GLY A 126 22.73 -8.41 1.39
CA GLY A 126 22.57 -9.42 2.43
C GLY A 126 22.26 -10.81 1.87
N ARG A 127 21.56 -10.91 0.72
CA ARG A 127 21.39 -12.18 0.00
C ARG A 127 22.70 -12.66 -0.60
N ARG A 128 23.42 -11.77 -1.31
CA ARG A 128 24.72 -12.08 -1.93
C ARG A 128 25.74 -12.55 -0.89
N ARG A 129 25.80 -11.89 0.27
CA ARG A 129 26.67 -12.28 1.40
C ARG A 129 26.39 -13.68 1.91
N LYS A 130 25.15 -14.18 1.78
CA LYS A 130 24.75 -15.53 2.21
C LYS A 130 25.06 -16.62 1.17
N GLY A 131 25.59 -16.26 0.00
CA GLY A 131 25.92 -17.22 -1.05
C GLY A 131 24.75 -18.15 -1.39
N ARG A 132 25.01 -19.46 -1.38
CA ARG A 132 24.02 -20.52 -1.68
C ARG A 132 22.83 -20.49 -0.71
N ALA A 133 23.03 -20.16 0.56
CA ALA A 133 21.97 -20.03 1.57
C ALA A 133 21.09 -18.77 1.40
N GLY A 134 21.46 -17.87 0.48
CA GLY A 134 20.69 -16.67 0.16
C GLY A 134 19.44 -16.93 -0.69
N GLY A 135 19.37 -18.07 -1.38
CA GLY A 135 18.25 -18.44 -2.25
C GLY A 135 18.18 -17.62 -3.56
N ARG A 136 17.20 -17.98 -4.41
CA ARG A 136 17.03 -17.41 -5.75
C ARG A 136 16.56 -15.94 -5.71
N PRO A 137 17.10 -15.04 -6.55
CA PRO A 137 16.55 -13.70 -6.73
C PRO A 137 15.06 -13.74 -7.11
N PRO A 138 14.22 -12.86 -6.53
CA PRO A 138 12.87 -12.68 -7.02
C PRO A 138 12.90 -12.17 -8.47
N ALA A 139 12.05 -12.74 -9.33
CA ALA A 139 11.85 -12.22 -10.68
C ALA A 139 11.35 -10.77 -10.60
N PHE A 140 12.03 -9.86 -11.29
CA PHE A 140 11.68 -8.44 -11.33
C PHE A 140 11.51 -7.99 -12.76
N ASP A 141 10.29 -7.61 -13.10
CA ASP A 141 9.91 -7.10 -14.41
C ASP A 141 9.84 -5.58 -14.37
N LYS A 142 10.76 -4.92 -15.09
CA LYS A 142 10.88 -3.46 -15.15
C LYS A 142 9.65 -2.81 -15.83
N VAL A 143 9.09 -3.44 -16.86
CA VAL A 143 7.94 -2.90 -17.62
C VAL A 143 6.72 -2.91 -16.72
N GLN A 144 6.47 -4.03 -16.04
CA GLN A 144 5.38 -4.12 -15.07
C GLN A 144 5.59 -3.20 -13.87
N TYR A 145 6.84 -2.95 -13.47
CA TYR A 145 7.12 -2.04 -12.37
C TYR A 145 6.81 -0.58 -12.71
N ARG A 146 6.96 -0.14 -13.98
CA ARG A 146 6.58 1.22 -14.41
C ARG A 146 5.10 1.51 -14.14
N ARG A 147 4.23 0.51 -14.32
CA ARG A 147 2.78 0.63 -14.06
C ARG A 147 2.40 0.84 -12.59
N ARG A 148 3.37 0.82 -11.65
CA ARG A 148 3.13 1.22 -10.25
C ARG A 148 2.70 2.69 -10.12
N SER A 149 3.01 3.52 -11.12
CA SER A 149 2.62 4.94 -11.17
C SER A 149 1.11 5.13 -11.08
N ALA A 150 0.29 4.12 -11.40
CA ALA A 150 -1.15 4.18 -11.22
C ALA A 150 -1.57 4.47 -9.77
N VAL A 151 -0.85 3.92 -8.78
CA VAL A 151 -1.10 4.22 -7.36
C VAL A 151 -0.75 5.67 -7.05
N GLU A 152 0.35 6.18 -7.58
CA GLU A 152 0.78 7.57 -7.37
C GLU A 152 -0.21 8.55 -8.02
N ARG A 153 -0.66 8.27 -9.25
CA ARG A 153 -1.71 9.02 -9.93
C ARG A 153 -3.03 8.99 -9.15
N CYS A 154 -3.40 7.84 -8.57
CA CYS A 154 -4.60 7.71 -7.75
C CYS A 154 -4.52 8.61 -6.51
N VAL A 155 -3.36 8.64 -5.83
CA VAL A 155 -3.13 9.57 -4.70
C VAL A 155 -3.24 11.02 -5.17
N SER A 156 -2.66 11.34 -6.34
CA SER A 156 -2.77 12.70 -6.90
C SER A 156 -4.21 13.09 -7.19
N LYS A 157 -5.02 12.21 -7.81
CA LYS A 157 -6.47 12.42 -8.02
C LYS A 157 -7.17 12.68 -6.68
N TRP A 158 -6.89 11.90 -5.65
CA TRP A 158 -7.44 12.14 -4.32
C TRP A 158 -7.01 13.47 -3.70
N LYS A 159 -5.76 13.88 -3.89
CA LYS A 159 -5.25 15.16 -3.36
C LYS A 159 -5.74 16.40 -4.11
N GLN A 160 -6.43 16.26 -5.25
CA GLN A 160 -7.13 17.39 -5.86
C GLN A 160 -8.28 17.88 -4.96
N TYR A 161 -8.84 17.01 -4.12
CA TYR A 161 -9.85 17.38 -3.14
C TYR A 161 -9.16 17.95 -1.89
N ARG A 162 -9.35 19.24 -1.63
CA ARG A 162 -8.74 19.94 -0.48
C ARG A 162 -9.02 19.24 0.86
N ALA A 163 -10.23 18.70 1.04
CA ALA A 163 -10.60 17.96 2.25
C ALA A 163 -9.72 16.72 2.49
N VAL A 164 -9.33 16.01 1.42
CA VAL A 164 -8.43 14.86 1.49
C VAL A 164 -6.97 15.30 1.65
N ALA A 165 -6.56 16.35 0.91
CA ALA A 165 -5.18 16.82 0.92
C ALA A 165 -4.73 17.35 2.28
N SER A 166 -5.57 18.15 2.93
CA SER A 166 -5.27 18.75 4.23
C SER A 166 -5.57 17.83 5.40
N ARG A 167 -6.48 16.85 5.24
CA ARG A 167 -7.07 16.05 6.33
C ARG A 167 -7.57 16.93 7.49
N TYR A 168 -8.72 17.57 7.30
CA TYR A 168 -9.39 18.32 8.38
C TYR A 168 -10.03 17.42 9.44
N ASP A 169 -10.32 16.17 9.08
CA ASP A 169 -11.04 15.23 9.93
C ASP A 169 -10.15 14.62 11.02
N LYS A 170 -10.50 14.85 12.29
CA LYS A 170 -9.84 14.21 13.44
C LYS A 170 -10.17 12.72 13.53
N ARG A 171 -11.44 12.37 13.28
CA ARG A 171 -11.93 10.99 13.41
C ARG A 171 -11.72 10.22 12.12
N ASP A 172 -11.23 9.00 12.24
CA ASP A 172 -10.85 8.18 11.10
C ASP A 172 -12.03 7.76 10.23
N TYR A 173 -13.20 7.49 10.82
CA TYR A 173 -14.39 7.13 10.06
C TYR A 173 -14.90 8.29 9.21
N ILE A 174 -14.80 9.54 9.70
CA ILE A 174 -15.19 10.74 8.94
C ILE A 174 -14.24 10.89 7.75
N PHE A 175 -12.93 10.79 8.01
CA PHE A 175 -11.95 10.85 6.94
C PHE A 175 -12.11 9.74 5.91
N ASN A 176 -12.42 8.51 6.34
CA ASN A 176 -12.72 7.41 5.42
C ASN A 176 -13.99 7.69 4.60
N GLY A 177 -14.99 8.37 5.16
CA GLY A 177 -16.13 8.90 4.42
C GLY A 177 -15.71 9.90 3.34
N THR A 178 -14.86 10.87 3.69
CA THR A 178 -14.29 11.85 2.74
C THR A 178 -13.53 11.16 1.61
N LEU A 179 -12.71 10.14 1.93
CA LEU A 179 -12.02 9.32 0.94
C LEU A 179 -12.99 8.52 0.06
N ALA A 180 -14.07 8.00 0.62
CA ALA A 180 -15.09 7.25 -0.11
C ALA A 180 -15.82 8.16 -1.11
N VAL A 181 -16.21 9.37 -0.71
CA VAL A 181 -16.83 10.35 -1.61
C VAL A 181 -15.88 10.72 -2.75
N ALA A 182 -14.61 11.02 -2.43
CA ALA A 182 -13.61 11.31 -3.45
C ALA A 182 -13.37 10.11 -4.40
N ALA A 183 -13.39 8.89 -3.87
CA ALA A 183 -13.30 7.67 -4.68
C ALA A 183 -14.50 7.54 -5.63
N ILE A 184 -15.73 7.75 -5.16
CA ILE A 184 -16.95 7.70 -5.98
C ILE A 184 -16.84 8.69 -7.13
N VAL A 185 -16.44 9.94 -6.88
CA VAL A 185 -16.30 10.95 -7.94
C VAL A 185 -15.23 10.54 -8.96
N ILE A 186 -14.09 9.97 -8.53
CA ILE A 186 -13.07 9.44 -9.44
C ILE A 186 -13.64 8.32 -10.31
N TRP A 187 -14.41 7.41 -9.72
CA TRP A 187 -15.04 6.32 -10.47
C TRP A 187 -16.06 6.80 -11.48
N LEU A 188 -16.88 7.79 -11.13
CA LEU A 188 -17.90 8.34 -12.03
C LEU A 188 -17.29 9.10 -13.21
N ARG A 189 -16.23 9.89 -12.99
CA ARG A 189 -15.53 10.59 -14.08
C ARG A 189 -14.95 9.62 -15.11
N ASP A 190 -14.29 8.57 -14.65
CA ASP A 190 -13.65 7.56 -15.51
C ASP A 190 -14.67 6.61 -16.21
N ILE A 191 -15.96 6.64 -15.86
CA ILE A 191 -17.03 5.94 -16.61
C ILE A 191 -17.51 6.79 -17.78
N VAL A 192 -17.57 8.11 -17.59
CA VAL A 192 -18.00 9.07 -18.62
C VAL A 192 -16.94 9.23 -19.71
N GLU A 193 -15.65 9.11 -19.34
CA GLU A 193 -14.55 8.94 -20.29
C GLU A 193 -14.56 7.48 -20.81
N GLU A 194 -15.45 7.17 -21.76
CA GLU A 194 -15.43 5.91 -22.52
C GLU A 194 -13.98 5.59 -22.95
N PRO A 195 -13.54 4.32 -22.91
CA PRO A 195 -12.28 3.97 -23.52
C PRO A 195 -12.41 4.26 -25.01
N SER A 196 -11.70 5.28 -25.50
CA SER A 196 -11.45 5.40 -26.92
C SER A 196 -10.89 4.06 -27.37
N GLU A 197 -11.70 3.32 -28.13
CA GLU A 197 -11.27 2.14 -28.85
C GLU A 197 -10.03 2.56 -29.63
N THR A 198 -8.89 2.06 -29.19
CA THR A 198 -7.63 2.30 -29.87
C THR A 198 -7.59 1.29 -31.00
N THR A 199 -7.91 1.78 -32.20
CA THR A 199 -7.54 1.19 -33.49
C THR A 199 -6.06 0.81 -33.52
#